data_AF-A0A526ZCZ3-F1
#
_entry.id   AF-A0A526ZCZ3-F1
#
_cell.length_a   1.000
_cell.length_b   1.000
_cell.length_c   1.000
_cell.angle_alpha   90.00
_cell.angle_beta   90.00
_cell.angle_gamma   90.00
#
_symmetry.space_group_name_H-M   'P 1'
#
loop_
_entity.id
_entity.type
_entity.pdbx_description
1 polymer ?
#
loop_
_entity_poly.entity_id
_entity_poly.type
_entity_poly.pdbx_seq_one_letter_code
_entity_poly.pdbx_strand_id
1 'polypeptide(L)'
;GQALAQIVEGGQPELAVSSGAGVFYFAIPDDPAADPWPRTRICAEASDEGIAFADIDGDGLLDLAAITGHAKGIAWWRNPGDGSADWQRRDVANVPDMVYLD
;
A
#
# COMPACT_ATOMS: atom_id res chain seq x y z
N GLY A 1 -7.82 4.07 -3.95
CA GLY A 1 -7.64 2.82 -4.73
C GLY A 1 -7.72 1.61 -3.83
N GLN A 2 -7.94 0.42 -4.41
CA GLN A 2 -8.03 -0.85 -3.68
C GLN A 2 -7.34 -1.98 -4.45
N ALA A 3 -6.79 -2.96 -3.74
CA ALA A 3 -6.22 -4.17 -4.30
C ALA A 3 -6.37 -5.36 -3.33
N LEU A 4 -6.46 -6.57 -3.87
CA LEU A 4 -6.18 -7.80 -3.13
C LEU A 4 -4.70 -8.13 -3.31
N ALA A 5 -4.00 -8.40 -2.21
CA ALA A 5 -2.60 -8.79 -2.24
C ALA A 5 -2.37 -9.87 -1.19
N GLN A 6 -1.53 -10.86 -1.51
CA GLN A 6 -1.00 -11.78 -0.50
C GLN A 6 0.08 -11.00 0.26
N ILE A 7 -0.32 -10.33 1.32
CA ILE A 7 0.56 -9.52 2.16
C ILE A 7 1.20 -10.43 3.22
N VAL A 8 0.43 -11.38 3.76
CA VAL A 8 0.92 -12.43 4.65
C VAL A 8 1.00 -13.76 3.89
N GLU A 9 2.15 -14.44 3.96
CA GLU A 9 2.37 -15.67 3.21
C GLU A 9 1.45 -16.81 3.66
N GLY A 10 0.82 -17.51 2.71
CA GLY A 10 0.04 -18.74 2.95
C GLY A 10 -1.38 -18.54 3.49
N GLY A 11 -1.79 -17.31 3.79
CA GLY A 11 -3.15 -16.96 4.23
C GLY A 11 -4.13 -16.64 3.11
N GLN A 12 -5.37 -16.26 3.48
CA GLN A 12 -6.27 -15.53 2.57
C GLN A 12 -5.61 -14.20 2.17
N PRO A 13 -5.80 -13.70 0.94
CA PRO A 13 -5.25 -12.41 0.55
C PRO A 13 -5.84 -11.29 1.42
N GLU A 14 -5.03 -10.28 1.74
CA GLU A 14 -5.48 -9.10 2.47
C GLU A 14 -6.10 -8.05 1.52
N LEU A 15 -7.04 -7.28 2.05
CA LEU A 15 -7.61 -6.12 1.36
C LEU A 15 -6.80 -4.87 1.69
N ALA A 16 -6.11 -4.30 0.71
CA ALA A 16 -5.39 -3.03 0.85
C ALA A 16 -6.22 -1.84 0.37
N VAL A 17 -6.23 -0.75 1.14
CA VAL A 17 -7.05 0.44 0.92
C VAL A 17 -6.25 1.71 1.18
N SER A 18 -6.28 2.65 0.23
CA SER A 18 -5.81 4.01 0.46
C SER A 18 -6.89 4.87 1.14
N SER A 19 -6.46 5.74 2.05
CA SER A 19 -7.34 6.64 2.80
C SER A 19 -6.63 7.97 3.03
N GLY A 20 -7.37 9.00 3.48
CA GLY A 20 -6.77 10.27 3.88
C GLY A 20 -5.79 10.18 5.07
N ALA A 21 -5.69 9.02 5.73
CA ALA A 21 -4.73 8.75 6.81
C ALA A 21 -3.59 7.81 6.38
N GLY A 22 -3.40 7.62 5.08
CA GLY A 22 -2.42 6.71 4.50
C GLY A 22 -3.04 5.39 4.03
N VAL A 23 -2.20 4.37 3.87
CA VAL A 23 -2.59 3.06 3.32
C VAL A 23 -2.65 2.03 4.43
N PHE A 24 -3.70 1.23 4.43
CA PHE A 24 -3.95 0.15 5.38
C PHE A 24 -4.21 -1.14 4.64
N TYR A 25 -3.90 -2.27 5.28
CA TYR A 25 -4.46 -3.56 4.87
C TYR A 25 -5.34 -4.14 5.98
N PHE A 26 -6.30 -4.95 5.56
CA PHE A 26 -7.24 -5.63 6.42
C PHE A 26 -7.14 -7.13 6.18
N ALA A 27 -6.89 -7.88 7.25
CA ALA A 27 -6.93 -9.34 7.20
C ALA A 27 -8.39 -9.81 7.03
N ILE A 28 -8.61 -10.73 6.10
CA ILE A 28 -9.91 -11.35 5.88
C ILE A 28 -10.12 -12.41 6.98
N PRO A 29 -11.10 -12.24 7.89
CA PRO A 29 -11.38 -13.25 8.90
C PRO A 29 -12.10 -14.46 8.27
N ASP A 30 -12.18 -15.57 9.00
CA ASP A 30 -12.83 -16.80 8.53
C ASP A 30 -14.31 -16.58 8.17
N ASP A 31 -15.03 -15.78 8.95
CA ASP A 31 -16.37 -15.30 8.63
C ASP A 31 -16.37 -13.78 8.35
N PRO A 32 -16.14 -13.35 7.09
CA PRO A 32 -16.08 -11.93 6.74
C PRO A 32 -17.40 -11.18 6.91
N ALA A 33 -18.52 -11.87 7.11
CA ALA A 33 -19.83 -11.26 7.33
C ALA A 33 -20.15 -11.06 8.83
N ALA A 34 -19.56 -11.85 9.71
CA ALA A 34 -19.80 -11.80 11.14
C ALA A 34 -18.66 -11.16 11.94
N ASP A 35 -17.42 -11.35 11.52
CA ASP A 35 -16.24 -10.97 12.29
C ASP A 35 -15.64 -9.62 11.86
N PRO A 36 -15.08 -8.84 12.80
CA PRO A 36 -14.37 -7.61 12.48
C PRO A 36 -13.06 -7.93 11.76
N TRP A 37 -12.74 -7.14 10.73
CA TRP A 37 -11.50 -7.30 9.96
C TRP A 37 -10.32 -6.63 10.69
N PRO A 38 -9.29 -7.37 11.14
CA PRO A 38 -8.12 -6.78 11.76
C PRO A 38 -7.40 -5.84 10.79
N ARG A 39 -7.04 -4.65 11.25
CA ARG A 39 -6.43 -3.58 10.43
C ARG A 39 -4.98 -3.34 10.83
N THR A 40 -4.11 -3.19 9.83
CA THR A 40 -2.72 -2.76 9.99
C THR A 40 -2.40 -1.61 9.04
N ARG A 41 -1.58 -0.65 9.49
CA ARG A 41 -1.10 0.47 8.66
C ARG A 41 0.13 0.04 7.87
N ILE A 42 0.14 0.28 6.57
CA ILE A 42 1.32 0.15 5.72
C ILE A 42 2.18 1.42 5.84
N CYS A 43 1.57 2.58 5.59
CA CYS A 43 2.25 3.88 5.64
C CYS A 43 1.26 5.03 5.89
N ALA A 44 1.77 6.18 6.31
CA ALA A 44 0.97 7.39 6.56
C ALA A 44 1.14 8.46 5.46
N GLU A 45 2.19 8.34 4.64
CA GLU A 45 2.68 9.39 3.75
C GLU A 45 2.10 9.32 2.33
N ALA A 46 1.52 8.17 1.97
CA ALA A 46 0.87 7.97 0.69
C ALA A 46 -0.43 8.78 0.60
N SER A 47 -0.65 9.38 -0.57
CA SER A 47 -1.92 10.01 -0.94
C SER A 47 -3.05 8.98 -1.08
N ASP A 48 -4.29 9.44 -0.99
CA ASP A 48 -5.48 8.61 -1.21
C ASP A 48 -5.82 8.40 -2.69
N GLU A 49 -5.18 9.15 -3.59
CA GLU A 49 -5.48 9.22 -5.03
C GLU A 49 -5.11 7.95 -5.81
N GLY A 50 -4.11 7.17 -5.37
CA GLY A 50 -3.70 5.97 -6.10
C GLY A 50 -2.65 5.12 -5.40
N ILE A 51 -2.83 3.81 -5.47
CA ILE A 51 -1.88 2.79 -5.00
C ILE A 51 -1.76 1.68 -6.05
N ALA A 52 -0.58 1.11 -6.17
CA ALA A 52 -0.30 -0.07 -6.99
C ALA A 52 0.50 -1.08 -6.17
N PHE A 53 0.35 -2.36 -6.51
CA PHE A 53 1.11 -3.44 -5.89
C PHE A 53 1.88 -4.22 -6.94
N ALA A 54 3.15 -4.51 -6.66
CA ALA A 54 4.03 -5.32 -7.49
C ALA A 54 5.16 -5.90 -6.62
N ASP A 55 5.74 -7.02 -7.01
CA ASP A 55 7.00 -7.50 -6.43
C ASP A 55 8.14 -6.63 -6.99
N ILE A 56 8.57 -5.63 -6.22
CA ILE A 56 9.51 -4.60 -6.68
C ILE A 56 10.95 -5.02 -6.41
N ASP A 57 11.21 -5.71 -5.30
CA ASP A 57 12.56 -6.14 -4.93
C ASP A 57 12.89 -7.60 -5.30
N GLY A 58 11.92 -8.36 -5.81
CA GLY A 58 12.10 -9.71 -6.33
C GLY A 58 12.08 -10.80 -5.26
N ASP A 59 11.52 -10.53 -4.08
CA ASP A 59 11.42 -11.50 -2.99
C ASP A 59 10.16 -12.38 -3.04
N GLY A 60 9.28 -12.12 -4.02
CA GLY A 60 8.04 -12.86 -4.22
C GLY A 60 6.85 -12.33 -3.43
N LEU A 61 7.00 -11.24 -2.68
CA LEU A 61 5.93 -10.56 -1.96
C LEU A 61 5.53 -9.27 -2.69
N LEU A 62 4.24 -8.91 -2.62
CA LEU A 62 3.77 -7.67 -3.23
C LEU A 62 4.10 -6.47 -2.34
N ASP A 63 4.91 -5.57 -2.89
CA ASP A 63 5.23 -4.26 -2.33
C ASP A 63 4.20 -3.21 -2.73
N LEU A 64 4.09 -2.14 -1.93
CA LEU A 64 3.23 -1.00 -2.22
C LEU A 64 4.00 0.07 -3.00
N ALA A 65 3.50 0.52 -4.14
CA ALA A 65 3.92 1.76 -4.79
C ALA A 65 2.80 2.81 -4.68
N ALA A 66 3.14 4.03 -4.27
CA ALA A 66 2.16 5.11 -4.12
C ALA A 66 2.77 6.49 -4.33
N ILE A 67 1.88 7.45 -4.61
CA ILE A 67 2.24 8.86 -4.71
C ILE A 67 2.22 9.48 -3.31
N THR A 68 3.17 10.37 -3.01
CA THR A 68 3.32 11.10 -1.74
C THR A 68 3.39 12.62 -1.97
N GLY A 69 3.35 13.41 -0.90
CA GLY A 69 3.73 14.82 -0.93
C GLY A 69 2.93 15.66 -1.92
N HIS A 70 1.60 15.71 -1.76
CA HIS A 70 0.68 16.48 -2.62
C HIS A 70 0.79 16.13 -4.11
N ALA A 71 0.76 14.83 -4.41
CA ALA A 71 0.83 14.30 -5.76
C ALA A 71 2.19 14.48 -6.49
N LYS A 72 3.28 14.77 -5.76
CA LYS A 72 4.60 15.09 -6.36
C LYS A 72 5.70 14.08 -6.09
N GLY A 73 5.62 13.28 -5.04
CA GLY A 73 6.62 12.26 -4.73
C GLY A 73 6.18 10.89 -5.19
N ILE A 74 7.09 10.06 -5.69
CA ILE A 74 6.87 8.63 -5.94
C ILE A 74 7.73 7.86 -4.96
N ALA A 75 7.11 6.95 -4.22
CA ALA A 75 7.80 6.06 -3.30
C ALA A 75 7.19 4.65 -3.39
N TRP A 76 7.96 3.67 -2.92
CA TRP A 76 7.45 2.35 -2.64
C TRP A 76 7.80 1.92 -1.21
N TRP A 77 7.05 0.96 -0.68
CA TRP A 77 7.20 0.42 0.65
C TRP A 77 7.32 -1.09 0.55
N ARG A 78 8.39 -1.63 1.14
CA ARG A 78 8.68 -3.06 1.12
C ARG A 78 7.75 -3.83 2.04
N ASN A 79 7.12 -4.87 1.53
CA ASN A 79 6.38 -5.81 2.35
C ASN A 79 7.36 -6.68 3.18
N PRO A 80 7.28 -6.65 4.52
CA PRO A 80 8.16 -7.46 5.36
C PRO A 80 7.80 -8.95 5.40
N GLY A 81 6.61 -9.34 4.92
CA GLY A 81 6.13 -10.73 4.88
C GLY A 81 5.71 -11.31 6.23
N ASP A 82 5.82 -10.53 7.32
CA ASP A 82 5.53 -10.96 8.69
C ASP A 82 4.28 -10.29 9.29
N GLY A 83 3.54 -9.53 8.47
CA GLY A 83 2.34 -8.81 8.91
C GLY A 83 2.63 -7.62 9.84
N SER A 84 3.85 -7.10 9.86
CA SER A 84 4.18 -5.88 10.61
C SER A 84 3.62 -4.61 9.95
N ALA A 85 3.40 -3.60 10.79
CA ALA A 85 3.00 -2.27 10.39
C ALA A 85 4.19 -1.43 9.93
N ASP A 86 3.91 -0.28 9.32
CA ASP A 86 4.89 0.77 9.03
C ASP A 86 6.07 0.26 8.18
N TRP A 87 5.74 -0.18 6.98
CA TRP A 87 6.67 -0.78 6.03
C TRP A 87 7.85 0.15 5.70
N GLN A 88 8.96 -0.43 5.28
CA GLN A 88 10.15 0.36 4.95
C GLN A 88 9.94 1.13 3.63
N ARG A 89 9.92 2.46 3.70
CA ARG A 89 9.85 3.35 2.55
C ARG A 89 11.17 3.42 1.76
N ARG A 90 11.04 3.53 0.44
CA ARG A 90 12.10 3.90 -0.51
C ARG A 90 11.58 4.96 -1.47
N ASP A 91 12.27 6.10 -1.53
CA ASP A 91 11.95 7.14 -2.49
C ASP A 91 12.41 6.73 -3.90
N VAL A 92 11.55 6.98 -4.89
CA VAL A 92 11.85 6.73 -6.30
C VAL A 92 12.27 8.02 -6.98
N ALA A 93 11.37 9.02 -7.00
CA ALA A 93 11.58 10.28 -7.69
C ALA A 93 10.52 11.31 -7.28
N ASN A 94 10.70 12.56 -7.72
CA ASN A 94 9.61 13.53 -7.76
C ASN A 94 9.09 13.67 -9.20
N VAL A 95 7.78 13.83 -9.35
CA VAL A 95 7.14 14.22 -10.62
C VAL A 95 7.19 15.74 -10.74
N PRO A 96 7.59 16.30 -11.91
CA PRO A 96 7.57 17.74 -12.13
C PRO A 96 6.13 18.27 -12.11
N ASP A 97 6.01 19.58 -11.87
CA ASP A 97 4.71 20.25 -11.92
C ASP A 97 4.05 20.07 -13.28
N MET A 98 2.72 19.93 -13.27
CA MET A 98 1.94 19.90 -14.50
C MET A 98 2.10 21.22 -15.23
N VAL A 99 2.73 21.20 -16.40
CA VAL A 99 2.85 22.36 -17.27
C VAL A 99 1.64 22.36 -18.19
N TYR A 100 0.70 23.29 -17.97
CA TYR A 100 -0.33 23.58 -18.95
C TYR A 100 0.33 24.31 -20.12
N LEU A 101 0.14 23.79 -21.33
CA LEU A 101 0.46 24.54 -22.54
C LEU A 101 -0.66 25.57 -22.75
N ASP A 102 -0.27 26.84 -22.90
CA ASP A 102 -1.17 27.93 -23.28
C ASP A 102 -1.84 27.68 -24.64
#